data_AF-A0A2F0A672-F1
#
_entry.id   AF-A0A2F0A672-F1
#
_cell.length_a   1.000
_cell.length_b   1.000
_cell.length_c   1.000
_cell.angle_alpha   90.00
_cell.angle_beta   90.00
_cell.angle_gamma   90.00
#
_symmetry.space_group_name_H-M   'P 1'
#
loop_
_entity.id
_entity.type
_entity.pdbx_description
1 polymer ?
#
loop_
_entity_poly.entity_id
_entity_poly.type
_entity_poly.pdbx_seq_one_letter_code
_entity_poly.pdbx_strand_id
1 'polypeptide(L)'
;MFKYSRFTLSINLSILLIYFNTSTAQADIFDYFKKDLSKVPTKEKLKELEPIASQKLKTALQQEKQGRHKKAISTHRNIIKNYPFTTSAAESQFKVGEYYMSLGKDKKAFDAFQDFVDKHKASDSYMEAIANQYQIAEKVLSGKKKKKLSIIPDKVRDSDLLKWFLSIIDNAPFSKYAPLSQFAIAESYQNEKKTSLAIASYQKLVDKYPNHKLSSEAQYRIGDIARKKINSGSRDSANITHAKNAMEDVIVAYENSPRAKEAANALKQLDSIQGTQLFETGLFYEKQKQYRSAIIYYEKAIKSKNPSIKDMATLRMKNINPQFASTNSTDHSKPKKNNISKTIESDNAIKKKGGKVDTMSTETKEGPLILPPPPIEP
;
A
#
# COMPACT_ATOMS: atom_id res chain seq x y z
N MET A 1 39.10 31.20 -56.16
CA MET A 1 38.95 29.85 -56.74
C MET A 1 38.28 28.95 -55.71
N PHE A 2 37.13 28.35 -56.07
CA PHE A 2 36.55 27.06 -55.64
C PHE A 2 36.71 26.59 -54.16
N LYS A 3 35.72 26.05 -53.45
CA LYS A 3 34.37 25.55 -53.74
C LYS A 3 33.71 25.29 -52.37
N TYR A 4 32.45 25.66 -52.19
CA TYR A 4 31.64 25.27 -51.03
C TYR A 4 31.37 23.76 -51.07
N SER A 5 31.73 23.03 -50.01
CA SER A 5 31.34 21.64 -49.79
C SER A 5 30.13 21.58 -48.86
N ARG A 6 29.00 21.08 -49.36
CA ARG A 6 27.77 20.84 -48.59
C ARG A 6 27.90 19.49 -47.88
N PHE A 7 27.93 19.49 -46.56
CA PHE A 7 27.80 18.27 -45.75
C PHE A 7 26.33 18.07 -45.40
N THR A 8 25.68 17.12 -46.06
CA THR A 8 24.33 16.65 -45.75
C THR A 8 24.40 15.66 -44.58
N LEU A 9 23.81 16.01 -43.44
CA LEU A 9 23.68 15.12 -42.28
C LEU A 9 22.37 14.32 -42.39
N SER A 10 22.45 13.12 -42.97
CA SER A 10 21.36 12.15 -42.99
C SER A 10 21.37 11.34 -41.68
N ILE A 11 20.37 11.57 -40.83
CA ILE A 11 20.12 10.79 -39.61
C ILE A 11 19.37 9.51 -40.01
N ASN A 12 20.05 8.37 -40.01
CA ASN A 12 19.43 7.06 -40.18
C ASN A 12 18.79 6.63 -38.85
N LEU A 13 17.45 6.73 -38.77
CA LEU A 13 16.67 6.16 -37.68
C LEU A 13 16.37 4.68 -38.02
N SER A 14 17.11 3.77 -37.38
CA SER A 14 16.89 2.33 -37.54
C SER A 14 15.67 1.90 -36.71
N ILE A 15 14.57 1.56 -37.39
CA ILE A 15 13.37 0.98 -36.76
C ILE A 15 13.54 -0.55 -36.74
N LEU A 16 13.71 -1.11 -35.55
CA LEU A 16 13.72 -2.55 -35.32
C LEU A 16 12.26 -3.06 -35.29
N LEU A 17 11.81 -3.67 -36.39
CA LEU A 17 10.51 -4.34 -36.48
C LEU A 17 10.61 -5.75 -35.86
N ILE A 18 10.11 -5.90 -34.63
CA ILE A 18 9.85 -7.22 -34.03
C ILE A 18 8.46 -7.66 -34.50
N TYR A 19 8.43 -8.70 -35.35
CA TYR A 19 7.20 -9.40 -35.74
C TYR A 19 6.66 -10.20 -34.54
N PHE A 20 5.51 -9.78 -34.00
CA PHE A 20 4.66 -10.65 -33.18
C PHE A 20 3.41 -11.01 -34.00
N ASN A 21 3.16 -12.32 -34.09
CA ASN A 21 2.01 -12.90 -34.77
C ASN A 21 0.69 -12.38 -34.18
N THR A 22 -0.15 -11.86 -35.06
CA THR A 22 -1.45 -11.25 -34.77
C THR A 22 -2.54 -12.31 -34.60
N SER A 23 -3.09 -12.43 -33.40
CA SER A 23 -4.52 -12.72 -33.24
C SER A 23 -5.18 -11.38 -33.01
N THR A 24 -5.80 -10.83 -34.05
CA THR A 24 -6.26 -9.44 -34.14
C THR A 24 -7.45 -9.17 -33.23
N ALA A 25 -7.18 -8.73 -32.00
CA ALA A 25 -7.98 -7.69 -31.38
C ALA A 25 -7.24 -6.38 -31.62
N GLN A 26 -7.33 -5.86 -32.85
CA GLN A 26 -6.88 -4.51 -33.17
C GLN A 26 -7.88 -3.55 -32.51
N ALA A 27 -7.75 -3.32 -31.21
CA ALA A 27 -8.29 -2.12 -30.62
C ALA A 27 -7.45 -0.98 -31.16
N ASP A 28 -7.92 -0.36 -32.24
CA ASP A 28 -7.27 0.81 -32.83
C ASP A 28 -7.02 1.84 -31.72
N ILE A 29 -5.78 2.27 -31.56
CA ILE A 29 -5.44 3.39 -30.67
C ILE A 29 -6.27 4.64 -31.03
N PHE A 30 -6.72 4.74 -32.29
CA PHE A 30 -7.64 5.77 -32.76
C PHE A 30 -9.10 5.60 -32.30
N ASP A 31 -9.56 4.39 -31.97
CA ASP A 31 -10.90 4.18 -31.38
C ASP A 31 -11.00 4.81 -29.98
N TYR A 32 -9.88 4.86 -29.24
CA TYR A 32 -9.79 5.57 -27.97
C TYR A 32 -9.90 7.10 -28.13
N PHE A 33 -9.57 7.61 -29.32
CA PHE A 33 -9.69 9.02 -29.70
C PHE A 33 -10.96 9.36 -30.48
N LYS A 34 -11.91 8.42 -30.65
CA LYS A 34 -13.27 8.70 -31.18
C LYS A 34 -14.16 9.47 -30.19
N LYS A 35 -13.59 10.44 -29.45
CA LYS A 35 -14.38 11.55 -28.94
C LYS A 35 -14.73 12.39 -30.16
N ASP A 36 -16.02 12.59 -30.40
CA ASP A 36 -16.53 13.41 -31.51
C ASP A 36 -15.91 14.82 -31.49
N LEU A 37 -14.76 14.96 -32.16
CA LEU A 37 -13.96 16.18 -32.24
C LEU A 37 -14.70 17.30 -32.99
N SER A 38 -15.76 16.96 -33.73
CA SER A 38 -16.62 17.94 -34.40
C SER A 38 -17.28 18.91 -33.42
N LYS A 39 -17.39 18.53 -32.13
CA LYS A 39 -17.96 19.36 -31.07
C LYS A 39 -16.95 20.29 -30.40
N VAL A 40 -15.65 20.15 -30.67
CA VAL A 40 -14.62 21.04 -30.14
C VAL A 40 -14.53 22.28 -31.04
N PRO A 41 -14.85 23.48 -30.56
CA PRO A 41 -14.84 24.68 -31.39
C PRO A 41 -13.44 25.02 -31.89
N THR A 42 -13.34 25.62 -33.08
CA THR A 42 -12.07 26.18 -33.57
C THR A 42 -11.57 27.30 -32.65
N LYS A 43 -10.27 27.58 -32.69
CA LYS A 43 -9.67 28.64 -31.85
C LYS A 43 -10.32 30.00 -32.11
N GLU A 44 -10.68 30.29 -33.36
CA GLU A 44 -11.37 31.51 -33.77
C GLU A 44 -12.75 31.58 -33.12
N LYS A 45 -13.52 30.49 -33.16
CA LYS A 45 -14.83 30.42 -32.53
C LYS A 45 -14.75 30.54 -31.00
N LEU A 46 -13.70 30.01 -30.37
CA LEU A 46 -13.47 30.21 -28.94
C LEU A 46 -13.19 31.68 -28.62
N LYS A 47 -12.40 32.39 -29.44
CA LYS A 47 -12.14 33.83 -29.28
C LYS A 47 -13.41 34.66 -29.39
N GLU A 48 -14.36 34.26 -30.22
CA GLU A 48 -15.66 34.94 -30.35
C GLU A 48 -16.62 34.65 -29.18
N LEU A 49 -16.59 33.42 -28.66
CA LEU A 49 -17.47 33.00 -27.56
C LEU A 49 -17.02 33.52 -26.19
N GLU A 50 -15.71 33.73 -25.99
CA GLU A 50 -15.17 34.15 -24.69
C GLU A 50 -15.73 35.50 -24.21
N PRO A 51 -15.77 36.59 -25.00
CA PRO A 51 -16.34 37.86 -24.54
C PRO A 51 -17.81 37.75 -24.11
N ILE A 52 -18.60 36.93 -24.83
CA ILE A 52 -20.01 36.70 -24.52
C ILE A 52 -20.15 35.96 -23.19
N ALA A 53 -19.36 34.90 -22.99
CA ALA A 53 -19.33 34.14 -21.76
C ALA A 53 -18.81 34.99 -20.58
N SER A 54 -17.79 35.83 -20.81
CA SER A 54 -17.20 36.73 -19.82
C SER A 54 -18.21 37.77 -19.33
N GLN A 55 -19.03 38.34 -20.23
CA GLN A 55 -20.07 39.27 -19.83
C GLN A 55 -21.16 38.60 -18.95
N LYS A 56 -21.51 37.35 -19.27
CA LYS A 56 -22.44 36.56 -18.44
C LYS A 56 -21.81 36.22 -17.09
N LEU A 57 -20.52 35.90 -17.06
CA LEU A 57 -19.78 35.63 -15.83
C LEU A 57 -19.77 36.87 -14.92
N LYS A 58 -19.47 38.05 -15.45
CA LYS A 58 -19.55 39.33 -14.69
C LYS A 58 -20.94 39.51 -14.05
N THR A 59 -22.00 39.18 -14.79
CA THR A 59 -23.37 39.24 -14.29
C THR A 59 -23.60 38.24 -13.15
N ALA A 60 -23.11 37.00 -13.28
CA ALA A 60 -23.22 35.98 -12.25
C ALA A 60 -22.49 36.41 -10.96
N LEU A 61 -21.26 36.89 -11.07
CA LEU A 61 -20.46 37.39 -9.95
C LEU A 61 -21.13 38.60 -9.27
N GLN A 62 -21.76 39.49 -10.03
CA GLN A 62 -22.53 40.59 -9.46
C GLN A 62 -23.76 40.09 -8.68
N GLN A 63 -24.45 39.07 -9.18
CA GLN A 63 -25.56 38.44 -8.46
C GLN A 63 -25.10 37.79 -7.15
N GLU A 64 -23.91 37.18 -7.12
CA GLU A 64 -23.30 36.66 -5.89
C GLU A 64 -23.04 37.77 -4.87
N LYS A 65 -22.42 38.88 -5.30
CA LYS A 65 -22.17 40.06 -4.45
C LYS A 65 -23.46 40.65 -3.87
N GLN A 66 -24.58 40.53 -4.58
CA GLN A 66 -25.90 40.96 -4.14
C GLN A 66 -26.63 39.94 -3.24
N GLY A 67 -26.00 38.81 -2.90
CA GLY A 67 -26.62 37.72 -2.14
C GLY A 67 -27.68 36.92 -2.93
N ARG A 68 -27.81 37.16 -4.25
CA ARG A 68 -28.79 36.50 -5.12
C ARG A 68 -28.29 35.13 -5.59
N HIS A 69 -27.87 34.28 -4.65
CA HIS A 69 -27.15 33.02 -4.93
C HIS A 69 -27.90 32.06 -5.87
N LYS A 70 -29.23 31.95 -5.76
CA LYS A 70 -30.03 31.10 -6.66
C LYS A 70 -30.01 31.59 -8.11
N LYS A 71 -29.97 32.91 -8.33
CA LYS A 71 -29.86 33.49 -9.68
C LYS A 71 -28.43 33.32 -10.20
N ALA A 72 -27.44 33.62 -9.37
CA ALA A 72 -26.02 33.44 -9.71
C ALA A 72 -25.72 32.01 -10.18
N ILE A 73 -26.13 31.00 -9.40
CA ILE A 73 -25.87 29.60 -9.75
C ILE A 73 -26.59 29.17 -11.04
N SER A 74 -27.77 29.73 -11.32
CA SER A 74 -28.47 29.51 -12.59
C SER A 74 -27.67 30.09 -13.76
N THR A 75 -27.17 31.32 -13.61
CA THR A 75 -26.32 31.99 -14.60
C THR A 75 -25.02 31.21 -14.84
N HIS A 76 -24.33 30.77 -13.79
CA HIS A 76 -23.12 29.93 -13.93
C HIS A 76 -23.40 28.63 -14.70
N ARG A 77 -24.49 27.91 -14.36
CA ARG A 77 -24.87 26.70 -15.11
C ARG A 77 -25.22 26.99 -16.58
N ASN A 78 -25.82 28.14 -16.87
CA ASN A 78 -26.09 28.57 -18.24
C ASN A 78 -24.78 28.78 -19.02
N ILE A 79 -23.77 29.37 -18.38
CA ILE A 79 -22.45 29.57 -18.99
C ILE A 79 -21.81 28.21 -19.30
N ILE A 80 -21.78 27.30 -18.32
CA ILE A 80 -21.21 25.94 -18.47
C ILE A 80 -21.89 25.17 -19.61
N LYS A 81 -23.23 25.26 -19.70
CA LYS A 81 -24.00 24.55 -20.73
C LYS A 81 -23.75 25.10 -22.14
N ASN A 82 -23.72 26.42 -22.28
CA ASN A 82 -23.75 27.07 -23.61
C ASN A 82 -22.36 27.46 -24.12
N TYR A 83 -21.38 27.57 -23.23
CA TYR A 83 -20.01 27.99 -23.55
C TYR A 83 -18.95 27.05 -22.93
N PRO A 84 -19.10 25.71 -22.98
CA PRO A 84 -18.35 24.75 -22.17
C PRO A 84 -16.82 24.76 -22.35
N PHE A 85 -16.31 25.37 -23.41
CA PHE A 85 -14.87 25.41 -23.73
C PHE A 85 -14.22 26.78 -23.42
N THR A 86 -14.99 27.73 -22.89
CA THR A 86 -14.50 29.07 -22.54
C THR A 86 -13.80 29.07 -21.17
N THR A 87 -12.87 29.98 -20.96
CA THR A 87 -12.27 30.21 -19.63
C THR A 87 -13.34 30.65 -18.63
N SER A 88 -14.33 31.43 -19.08
CA SER A 88 -15.49 31.82 -18.30
C SER A 88 -16.36 30.65 -17.83
N ALA A 89 -16.45 29.56 -18.61
CA ALA A 89 -17.13 28.34 -18.19
C ALA A 89 -16.32 27.56 -17.15
N ALA A 90 -14.99 27.50 -17.28
CA ALA A 90 -14.13 26.92 -16.25
C ALA A 90 -14.34 27.64 -14.91
N GLU A 91 -14.23 28.97 -14.90
CA GLU A 91 -14.45 29.77 -13.68
C GLU A 91 -15.87 29.57 -13.12
N SER A 92 -16.89 29.56 -13.99
CA SER A 92 -18.26 29.31 -13.55
C SER A 92 -18.46 27.93 -12.93
N GLN A 93 -17.77 26.91 -13.44
CA GLN A 93 -17.87 25.57 -12.91
C GLN A 93 -17.15 25.43 -11.57
N PHE A 94 -16.02 26.12 -11.41
CA PHE A 94 -15.36 26.26 -10.12
C PHE A 94 -16.28 26.93 -9.08
N LYS A 95 -16.93 28.06 -9.45
CA LYS A 95 -17.91 28.77 -8.61
C LYS A 95 -19.10 27.90 -8.20
N VAL A 96 -19.56 27.00 -9.08
CA VAL A 96 -20.61 26.03 -8.73
C VAL A 96 -20.16 25.07 -7.63
N GLY A 97 -18.90 24.61 -7.66
CA GLY A 97 -18.30 23.80 -6.60
C GLY A 97 -18.26 24.54 -5.25
N GLU A 98 -17.74 25.77 -5.26
CA GLU A 98 -17.69 26.65 -4.07
C GLU A 98 -19.08 26.88 -3.47
N TYR A 99 -20.07 27.13 -4.33
CA TYR A 99 -21.46 27.30 -3.90
C TYR A 99 -21.98 26.07 -3.16
N TYR A 100 -21.79 24.86 -3.70
CA TYR A 100 -22.23 23.65 -3.01
C TYR A 100 -21.44 23.37 -1.72
N MET A 101 -20.16 23.72 -1.70
CA MET A 101 -19.32 23.62 -0.52
C MET A 101 -19.84 24.51 0.60
N SER A 102 -20.21 25.77 0.28
CA SER A 102 -20.79 26.72 1.24
C SER A 102 -22.14 26.26 1.82
N LEU A 103 -22.92 25.50 1.06
CA LEU A 103 -24.17 24.88 1.52
C LEU A 103 -23.98 23.61 2.35
N GLY A 104 -22.73 23.14 2.53
CA GLY A 104 -22.44 21.87 3.19
C GLY A 104 -22.96 20.64 2.41
N LYS A 105 -23.17 20.78 1.09
CA LYS A 105 -23.61 19.69 0.21
C LYS A 105 -22.39 18.95 -0.33
N ASP A 106 -21.65 18.31 0.57
CA ASP A 106 -20.30 17.76 0.33
C ASP A 106 -20.21 16.93 -0.96
N LYS A 107 -21.16 16.00 -1.20
CA LYS A 107 -21.18 15.21 -2.44
C LYS A 107 -21.34 16.06 -3.71
N LYS A 108 -22.29 17.01 -3.71
CA LYS A 108 -22.51 17.88 -4.87
C LYS A 108 -21.33 18.81 -5.12
N ALA A 109 -20.66 19.24 -4.05
CA ALA A 109 -19.45 20.05 -4.14
C ALA A 109 -18.31 19.24 -4.75
N PHE A 110 -18.06 18.03 -4.26
CA PHE A 110 -17.04 17.14 -4.80
C PHE A 110 -17.28 16.82 -6.28
N ASP A 111 -18.52 16.43 -6.63
CA ASP A 111 -18.91 16.12 -8.00
C ASP A 111 -18.69 17.33 -8.93
N ALA A 112 -19.02 18.55 -8.49
CA ALA A 112 -18.81 19.77 -9.28
C ALA A 112 -17.32 20.10 -9.51
N PHE A 113 -16.47 19.92 -8.48
CA PHE A 113 -15.03 20.07 -8.65
C PHE A 113 -14.41 18.94 -9.48
N GLN A 114 -14.94 17.70 -9.38
CA GLN A 114 -14.49 16.59 -10.22
C GLN A 114 -14.79 16.88 -11.69
N ASP A 115 -16.01 17.31 -11.99
CA ASP A 115 -16.39 17.74 -13.33
C ASP A 115 -15.45 18.84 -13.85
N PHE A 116 -14.99 19.75 -12.99
CA PHE A 116 -14.07 20.84 -13.34
C PHE A 116 -12.68 20.28 -13.68
N VAL A 117 -12.14 19.42 -12.81
CA VAL A 117 -10.86 18.73 -13.00
C VAL A 117 -10.86 17.92 -14.29
N ASP A 118 -11.97 17.27 -14.64
CA ASP A 118 -12.06 16.45 -15.85
C ASP A 118 -12.07 17.28 -17.14
N LYS A 119 -12.75 18.43 -17.13
CA LYS A 119 -13.02 19.26 -18.33
C LYS A 119 -12.03 20.42 -18.52
N HIS A 120 -11.43 20.93 -17.43
CA HIS A 120 -10.66 22.17 -17.42
C HIS A 120 -9.24 21.97 -16.85
N LYS A 121 -8.54 20.94 -17.31
CA LYS A 121 -7.18 20.56 -16.87
C LYS A 121 -6.12 21.67 -17.03
N ALA A 122 -6.32 22.57 -17.99
CA ALA A 122 -5.41 23.68 -18.25
C ALA A 122 -5.74 24.97 -17.48
N SER A 123 -6.78 24.96 -16.63
CA SER A 123 -7.14 26.14 -15.84
C SER A 123 -6.16 26.39 -14.70
N ASP A 124 -5.86 27.65 -14.42
CA ASP A 124 -5.02 28.05 -13.27
C ASP A 124 -5.62 27.58 -11.93
N SER A 125 -6.95 27.44 -11.84
CA SER A 125 -7.64 26.94 -10.65
C SER A 125 -7.65 25.40 -10.54
N TYR A 126 -6.95 24.67 -11.42
CA TYR A 126 -6.88 23.19 -11.37
C TYR A 126 -6.43 22.68 -10.00
N MET A 127 -5.29 23.17 -9.51
CA MET A 127 -4.74 22.72 -8.23
C MET A 127 -5.60 23.17 -7.03
N GLU A 128 -6.31 24.29 -7.16
CA GLU A 128 -7.25 24.75 -6.15
C GLU A 128 -8.51 23.87 -6.10
N ALA A 129 -8.98 23.37 -7.26
CA ALA A 129 -10.10 22.42 -7.30
C ALA A 129 -9.71 21.09 -6.64
N ILE A 130 -8.50 20.58 -6.91
CA ILE A 130 -7.94 19.40 -6.22
C ILE A 130 -7.84 19.65 -4.71
N ALA A 131 -7.41 20.84 -4.30
CA ALA A 131 -7.36 21.24 -2.89
C ALA A 131 -8.75 21.19 -2.24
N ASN A 132 -9.76 21.75 -2.89
CA ASN A 132 -11.15 21.73 -2.41
C ASN A 132 -11.72 20.30 -2.35
N GLN A 133 -11.44 19.45 -3.34
CA GLN A 133 -11.79 18.03 -3.31
C GLN A 133 -11.22 17.33 -2.08
N TYR A 134 -9.92 17.54 -1.80
CA TYR A 134 -9.28 16.98 -0.62
C TYR A 134 -9.91 17.50 0.68
N GLN A 135 -10.16 18.81 0.79
CA GLN A 135 -10.81 19.40 1.97
C GLN A 135 -12.19 18.81 2.22
N ILE A 136 -12.99 18.61 1.17
CA ILE A 136 -14.32 18.00 1.27
C ILE A 136 -14.19 16.54 1.75
N ALA A 137 -13.31 15.75 1.14
CA ALA A 137 -13.11 14.35 1.51
C ALA A 137 -12.59 14.21 2.97
N GLU A 138 -11.61 15.02 3.36
CA GLU A 138 -11.07 15.05 4.73
C GLU A 138 -12.12 15.46 5.76
N LYS A 139 -12.91 16.51 5.49
CA LYS A 139 -14.03 16.93 6.35
C LYS A 139 -15.04 15.80 6.57
N VAL A 140 -15.41 15.09 5.50
CA VAL A 140 -16.34 13.96 5.59
C VAL A 140 -15.74 12.81 6.40
N LEU A 141 -14.48 12.45 6.16
CA LEU A 141 -13.76 11.42 6.91
C LEU A 141 -13.69 11.76 8.40
N SER A 142 -13.30 12.99 8.72
CA SER A 142 -13.19 13.50 10.10
C SER A 142 -14.55 13.55 10.79
N GLY A 143 -15.62 13.90 10.07
CA GLY A 143 -17.00 13.84 10.56
C GLY A 143 -17.45 12.41 10.89
N LYS A 144 -17.12 11.43 10.04
CA LYS A 144 -17.39 10.00 10.27
C LYS A 144 -16.66 9.46 11.50
N LYS A 145 -15.36 9.78 11.64
CA LYS A 145 -14.55 9.40 12.80
C LYS A 145 -15.21 9.85 14.12
N LYS A 146 -15.77 11.06 14.16
CA LYS A 146 -16.51 11.60 15.33
C LYS A 146 -17.87 10.93 15.55
N LYS A 147 -18.60 10.63 14.47
CA LYS A 147 -19.95 10.05 14.51
C LYS A 147 -19.99 8.55 14.74
N LYS A 148 -18.86 7.85 14.82
CA LYS A 148 -18.80 6.40 15.06
C LYS A 148 -19.54 5.93 16.33
N LEU A 149 -19.97 6.86 17.19
CA LEU A 149 -20.81 6.63 18.39
C LEU A 149 -22.30 7.00 18.22
N SER A 150 -22.74 7.39 17.01
CA SER A 150 -24.10 7.85 16.71
C SER A 150 -24.83 6.89 15.74
N ILE A 151 -26.14 6.69 15.95
CA ILE A 151 -27.00 5.80 15.15
C ILE A 151 -27.42 6.45 13.81
N ILE A 152 -27.04 7.72 13.57
CA ILE A 152 -27.45 8.46 12.37
C ILE A 152 -26.71 7.96 11.13
N PRO A 153 -27.41 7.54 10.05
CA PRO A 153 -26.78 7.11 8.81
C PRO A 153 -25.90 8.20 8.19
N ASP A 154 -24.74 7.81 7.69
CA ASP A 154 -23.84 8.74 7.03
C ASP A 154 -24.38 9.23 5.69
N LYS A 155 -24.21 10.54 5.43
CA LYS A 155 -24.62 11.17 4.17
C LYS A 155 -23.79 10.70 2.96
N VAL A 156 -22.58 10.21 3.20
CA VAL A 156 -21.64 9.72 2.18
C VAL A 156 -21.22 8.31 2.57
N ARG A 157 -21.30 7.37 1.63
CA ARG A 157 -20.89 5.98 1.88
C ARG A 157 -19.37 5.87 1.86
N ASP A 158 -18.81 4.90 2.58
CA ASP A 158 -17.36 4.71 2.63
C ASP A 158 -16.77 4.38 1.26
N SER A 159 -17.51 3.65 0.41
CA SER A 159 -17.12 3.37 -0.97
C SER A 159 -17.07 4.63 -1.84
N ASP A 160 -17.94 5.61 -1.60
CA ASP A 160 -17.91 6.88 -2.33
C ASP A 160 -16.73 7.74 -1.86
N LEU A 161 -16.47 7.79 -0.55
CA LEU A 161 -15.32 8.50 0.02
C LEU A 161 -13.98 7.91 -0.44
N LEU A 162 -13.88 6.59 -0.55
CA LEU A 162 -12.72 5.92 -1.12
C LEU A 162 -12.49 6.36 -2.57
N LYS A 163 -13.55 6.41 -3.39
CA LYS A 163 -13.46 6.88 -4.78
C LYS A 163 -13.01 8.34 -4.87
N TRP A 164 -13.42 9.19 -3.93
CA TRP A 164 -12.97 10.58 -3.88
C TRP A 164 -11.48 10.70 -3.63
N PHE A 165 -10.93 9.97 -2.65
CA PHE A 165 -9.49 9.97 -2.44
C PHE A 165 -8.71 9.38 -3.60
N LEU A 166 -9.23 8.32 -4.24
CA LEU A 166 -8.63 7.76 -5.45
C LEU A 166 -8.61 8.77 -6.60
N SER A 167 -9.71 9.49 -6.84
CA SER A 167 -9.75 10.47 -7.93
C SER A 167 -8.79 11.64 -7.71
N ILE A 168 -8.54 12.06 -6.46
CA ILE A 168 -7.50 13.06 -6.15
C ILE A 168 -6.11 12.55 -6.52
N ILE A 169 -5.80 11.28 -6.20
CA ILE A 169 -4.51 10.66 -6.53
C ILE A 169 -4.35 10.52 -8.04
N ASP A 170 -5.38 10.06 -8.74
CA ASP A 170 -5.34 9.81 -10.18
C ASP A 170 -5.22 11.11 -10.98
N ASN A 171 -5.93 12.17 -10.55
CA ASN A 171 -5.93 13.45 -11.25
C ASN A 171 -4.72 14.33 -10.91
N ALA A 172 -4.11 14.15 -9.74
CA ALA A 172 -3.00 14.98 -9.29
C ALA A 172 -1.95 14.18 -8.48
N PRO A 173 -1.31 13.16 -9.10
CA PRO A 173 -0.42 12.23 -8.39
C PRO A 173 0.81 12.90 -7.76
N PHE A 174 1.28 14.02 -8.32
CA PHE A 174 2.43 14.77 -7.77
C PHE A 174 2.02 15.91 -6.83
N SER A 175 0.72 16.08 -6.55
CA SER A 175 0.26 17.11 -5.63
C SER A 175 0.60 16.75 -4.18
N LYS A 176 0.66 17.78 -3.32
CA LYS A 176 0.75 17.59 -1.87
C LYS A 176 -0.43 16.79 -1.28
N TYR A 177 -1.53 16.63 -2.02
CA TYR A 177 -2.75 15.95 -1.57
C TYR A 177 -2.77 14.46 -1.91
N ALA A 178 -1.99 14.01 -2.89
CA ALA A 178 -1.94 12.60 -3.27
C ALA A 178 -1.39 11.68 -2.14
N PRO A 179 -0.25 11.98 -1.49
CA PRO A 179 0.20 11.16 -0.35
C PRO A 179 -0.75 11.26 0.85
N LEU A 180 -1.39 12.42 1.08
CA LEU A 180 -2.39 12.56 2.15
C LEU A 180 -3.62 11.68 1.88
N SER A 181 -4.09 11.64 0.63
CA SER A 181 -5.23 10.83 0.20
C SER A 181 -4.91 9.34 0.29
N GLN A 182 -3.71 8.92 -0.14
CA GLN A 182 -3.27 7.53 -0.03
C GLN A 182 -3.18 7.07 1.43
N PHE A 183 -2.71 7.95 2.33
CA PHE A 183 -2.69 7.68 3.76
C PHE A 183 -4.11 7.55 4.34
N ALA A 184 -5.03 8.44 3.96
CA ALA A 184 -6.42 8.40 4.40
C ALA A 184 -7.13 7.10 3.98
N ILE A 185 -6.86 6.61 2.77
CA ILE A 185 -7.35 5.30 2.29
C ILE A 185 -6.84 4.17 3.19
N ALA A 186 -5.55 4.16 3.49
CA ALA A 186 -4.95 3.14 4.34
C ALA A 186 -5.52 3.16 5.78
N GLU A 187 -5.70 4.34 6.36
CA GLU A 187 -6.35 4.51 7.66
C GLU A 187 -7.81 4.01 7.65
N SER A 188 -8.56 4.27 6.58
CA SER A 188 -9.95 3.79 6.45
C SER A 188 -9.99 2.26 6.51
N TYR A 189 -9.17 1.60 5.69
CA TYR A 189 -9.09 0.14 5.71
C TYR A 189 -8.63 -0.41 7.06
N GLN A 190 -7.68 0.26 7.72
CA GLN A 190 -7.23 -0.15 9.05
C GLN A 190 -8.36 -0.04 10.08
N ASN A 191 -9.13 1.05 10.05
CA ASN A 191 -10.26 1.29 10.96
C ASN A 191 -11.42 0.32 10.74
N GLU A 192 -11.58 -0.16 9.50
CA GLU A 192 -12.53 -1.21 9.10
C GLU A 192 -12.02 -2.63 9.38
N LYS A 193 -10.83 -2.77 10.00
CA LYS A 193 -10.15 -4.06 10.24
C LYS A 193 -9.85 -4.86 8.97
N LYS A 194 -9.83 -4.21 7.80
CA LYS A 194 -9.43 -4.79 6.51
C LYS A 194 -7.90 -4.77 6.39
N THR A 195 -7.25 -5.56 7.23
CA THR A 195 -5.79 -5.57 7.44
C THR A 195 -4.98 -5.64 6.16
N SER A 196 -5.28 -6.58 5.26
CA SER A 196 -4.50 -6.75 4.01
C SER A 196 -4.59 -5.53 3.09
N LEU A 197 -5.77 -4.91 3.00
CA LEU A 197 -5.98 -3.71 2.19
C LEU A 197 -5.31 -2.48 2.81
N ALA A 198 -5.30 -2.40 4.15
CA ALA A 198 -4.60 -1.34 4.87
C ALA A 198 -3.08 -1.41 4.62
N ILE A 199 -2.47 -2.58 4.80
CA ILE A 199 -1.04 -2.80 4.55
C ILE A 199 -0.70 -2.46 3.10
N ALA A 200 -1.46 -2.99 2.13
CA ALA A 200 -1.23 -2.70 0.71
C ALA A 200 -1.34 -1.20 0.39
N SER A 201 -2.23 -0.48 1.08
CA SER A 201 -2.42 0.96 0.88
C SER A 201 -1.32 1.80 1.54
N TYR A 202 -0.82 1.39 2.71
CA TYR A 202 0.36 2.01 3.31
C TYR A 202 1.62 1.76 2.46
N GLN A 203 1.79 0.54 1.95
CA GLN A 203 2.92 0.20 1.10
C GLN A 203 2.93 1.06 -0.17
N LYS A 204 1.77 1.23 -0.83
CA LYS A 204 1.65 2.15 -1.97
C LYS A 204 2.11 3.57 -1.67
N LEU A 205 1.92 4.06 -0.44
CA LEU A 205 2.40 5.38 -0.05
C LEU A 205 3.92 5.40 0.05
N VAL A 206 4.50 4.40 0.70
CA VAL A 206 5.96 4.23 0.84
C VAL A 206 6.62 4.12 -0.53
N ASP A 207 6.06 3.31 -1.43
CA ASP A 207 6.60 3.07 -2.76
C ASP A 207 6.52 4.32 -3.66
N LYS A 208 5.37 5.00 -3.67
CA LYS A 208 5.13 6.13 -4.59
C LYS A 208 5.65 7.46 -4.06
N TYR A 209 5.72 7.63 -2.75
CA TYR A 209 6.06 8.90 -2.11
C TYR A 209 7.15 8.74 -1.03
N PRO A 210 8.28 8.05 -1.26
CA PRO A 210 9.22 7.66 -0.21
C PRO A 210 9.75 8.85 0.61
N ASN A 211 9.93 10.02 -0.02
CA ASN A 211 10.45 11.22 0.67
C ASN A 211 9.38 12.04 1.41
N HIS A 212 8.11 11.64 1.35
CA HIS A 212 7.04 12.37 2.04
C HIS A 212 7.05 12.08 3.55
N LYS A 213 6.70 13.07 4.36
CA LYS A 213 6.69 12.95 5.84
C LYS A 213 5.80 11.82 6.38
N LEU A 214 4.79 11.40 5.63
CA LEU A 214 3.89 10.31 6.01
C LEU A 214 4.43 8.92 5.65
N SER A 215 5.54 8.81 4.94
CA SER A 215 6.06 7.52 4.50
C SER A 215 6.71 6.75 5.63
N SER A 216 7.40 7.45 6.53
CA SER A 216 7.86 6.88 7.80
C SER A 216 6.70 6.43 8.70
N GLU A 217 5.63 7.22 8.75
CA GLU A 217 4.38 6.85 9.43
C GLU A 217 3.77 5.59 8.82
N ALA A 218 3.61 5.54 7.49
CA ALA A 218 3.00 4.43 6.79
C ALA A 218 3.80 3.13 6.97
N GLN A 219 5.13 3.18 6.82
CA GLN A 219 5.99 2.02 7.06
C GLN A 219 5.86 1.52 8.51
N TYR A 220 5.82 2.44 9.47
CA TYR A 220 5.60 2.08 10.87
C TYR A 220 4.22 1.44 11.11
N ARG A 221 3.16 1.93 10.45
CA ARG A 221 1.81 1.35 10.55
C ARG A 221 1.79 -0.10 10.04
N ILE A 222 2.53 -0.42 8.98
CA ILE A 222 2.65 -1.80 8.47
C ILE A 222 3.21 -2.72 9.57
N GLY A 223 4.31 -2.34 10.20
CA GLY A 223 4.89 -3.09 11.32
C GLY A 223 3.98 -3.15 12.55
N ASP A 224 3.31 -2.05 12.90
CA ASP A 224 2.43 -1.98 14.07
C ASP A 224 1.21 -2.90 13.93
N ILE A 225 0.68 -3.03 12.71
CA ILE A 225 -0.38 -3.99 12.39
C ILE A 225 0.10 -5.43 12.68
N ALA A 226 1.29 -5.81 12.20
CA ALA A 226 1.85 -7.14 12.47
C ALA A 226 2.08 -7.35 13.99
N ARG A 227 2.59 -6.34 14.68
CA ARG A 227 2.82 -6.37 16.14
C ARG A 227 1.53 -6.56 16.94
N LYS A 228 0.44 -5.88 16.56
CA LYS A 228 -0.87 -6.06 17.20
C LYS A 228 -1.41 -7.48 17.04
N LYS A 229 -1.12 -8.14 15.92
CA LYS A 229 -1.48 -9.56 15.69
C LYS A 229 -0.73 -10.49 16.67
N ILE A 230 0.55 -10.23 16.93
CA ILE A 230 1.35 -10.98 17.91
C ILE A 230 0.79 -10.78 19.32
N ASN A 231 0.49 -9.53 19.69
CA ASN A 231 -0.06 -9.21 21.01
C ASN A 231 -1.44 -9.83 21.27
N SER A 232 -2.21 -10.10 20.22
CA SER A 232 -3.52 -10.77 20.29
C SER A 232 -3.45 -12.31 20.24
N GLY A 233 -2.24 -12.89 20.28
CA GLY A 233 -2.04 -14.33 20.45
C GLY A 233 -1.44 -15.05 19.23
N SER A 234 -1.30 -14.40 18.07
CA SER A 234 -0.64 -15.00 16.89
C SER A 234 0.89 -14.92 17.00
N ARG A 235 1.47 -15.56 18.01
CA ARG A 235 2.90 -15.48 18.33
C ARG A 235 3.76 -16.57 17.67
N ASP A 236 3.35 -17.12 16.53
CA ASP A 236 4.26 -18.01 15.80
C ASP A 236 5.51 -17.25 15.33
N SER A 237 6.60 -17.99 15.14
CA SER A 237 7.91 -17.41 14.79
C SER A 237 7.90 -16.64 13.47
N ALA A 238 7.01 -16.99 12.54
CA ALA A 238 6.93 -16.31 11.24
C ALA A 238 6.29 -14.92 11.41
N ASN A 239 5.20 -14.80 12.15
CA ASN A 239 4.57 -13.51 12.45
C ASN A 239 5.50 -12.58 13.22
N ILE A 240 6.28 -13.10 14.19
CA ILE A 240 7.28 -12.30 14.91
C ILE A 240 8.39 -11.82 13.99
N THR A 241 8.95 -12.71 13.16
CA THR A 241 9.98 -12.34 12.18
C THR A 241 9.48 -11.27 11.23
N HIS A 242 8.25 -11.41 10.71
CA HIS A 242 7.65 -10.39 9.84
C HIS A 242 7.57 -9.03 10.57
N ALA A 243 7.04 -8.99 11.79
CA ALA A 243 6.92 -7.73 12.53
C ALA A 243 8.29 -7.10 12.83
N LYS A 244 9.33 -7.91 13.11
CA LYS A 244 10.69 -7.43 13.31
C LYS A 244 11.26 -6.80 12.04
N ASN A 245 11.19 -7.51 10.91
CA ASN A 245 11.68 -7.02 9.63
C ASN A 245 10.99 -5.70 9.27
N ALA A 246 9.67 -5.61 9.44
CA ALA A 246 8.93 -4.37 9.17
C ALA A 246 9.36 -3.20 10.06
N MET A 247 9.76 -3.44 11.33
CA MET A 247 10.32 -2.41 12.21
C MET A 247 11.74 -2.02 11.82
N GLU A 248 12.56 -3.00 11.42
CA GLU A 248 13.91 -2.76 10.90
C GLU A 248 13.87 -1.91 9.64
N ASP A 249 12.92 -2.16 8.73
CA ASP A 249 12.70 -1.34 7.53
C ASP A 249 12.43 0.13 7.89
N VAL A 250 11.67 0.41 8.95
CA VAL A 250 11.43 1.79 9.40
C VAL A 250 12.73 2.45 9.85
N ILE A 251 13.55 1.73 10.63
CA ILE A 251 14.80 2.23 11.19
C ILE A 251 15.79 2.52 10.05
N VAL A 252 15.90 1.60 9.10
CA VAL A 252 16.84 1.70 7.97
C VAL A 252 16.40 2.78 6.98
N ALA A 253 15.13 2.75 6.55
CA ALA A 253 14.65 3.68 5.53
C ALA A 253 14.40 5.10 6.05
N TYR A 254 14.12 5.26 7.36
CA TYR A 254 13.70 6.52 7.96
C TYR A 254 14.42 6.83 9.27
N GLU A 255 15.73 6.58 9.35
CA GLU A 255 16.58 6.67 10.56
C GLU A 255 16.36 7.96 11.38
N ASN A 256 16.22 9.10 10.71
CA ASN A 256 16.06 10.41 11.36
C ASN A 256 14.61 10.74 11.77
N SER A 257 13.65 9.85 11.52
CA SER A 257 12.23 10.07 11.85
C SER A 257 11.92 9.73 13.31
N PRO A 258 10.91 10.37 13.93
CA PRO A 258 10.39 9.93 15.24
C PRO A 258 9.98 8.45 15.25
N ARG A 259 9.50 7.94 14.10
CA ARG A 259 9.07 6.55 13.95
C ARG A 259 10.22 5.56 13.98
N ALA A 260 11.44 5.91 13.59
CA ALA A 260 12.59 5.03 13.77
C ALA A 260 12.89 4.77 15.25
N LYS A 261 12.75 5.78 16.12
CA LYS A 261 12.92 5.60 17.57
C LYS A 261 11.84 4.70 18.16
N GLU A 262 10.58 4.88 17.76
CA GLU A 262 9.48 4.01 18.18
C GLU A 262 9.64 2.58 17.65
N ALA A 263 10.05 2.41 16.40
CA ALA A 263 10.34 1.12 15.79
C ALA A 263 11.48 0.39 16.51
N ALA A 264 12.54 1.10 16.91
CA ALA A 264 13.63 0.52 17.71
C ALA A 264 13.14 0.00 19.07
N ASN A 265 12.23 0.73 19.72
CA ASN A 265 11.61 0.27 20.96
C ASN A 265 10.69 -0.94 20.74
N ALA A 266 9.89 -0.92 19.68
CA ALA A 266 9.04 -2.05 19.29
C ALA A 266 9.89 -3.29 18.96
N LEU A 267 11.03 -3.12 18.30
CA LEU A 267 11.96 -4.19 17.97
C LEU A 267 12.55 -4.84 19.24
N LYS A 268 12.91 -4.06 20.27
CA LYS A 268 13.35 -4.60 21.57
C LYS A 268 12.26 -5.44 22.25
N GLN A 269 11.00 -5.03 22.15
CA GLN A 269 9.86 -5.79 22.68
C GLN A 269 9.68 -7.10 21.92
N LEU A 270 9.73 -7.06 20.58
CA LEU A 270 9.64 -8.24 19.73
C LEU A 270 10.81 -9.22 19.97
N ASP A 271 12.03 -8.72 20.14
CA ASP A 271 13.22 -9.51 20.50
C ASP A 271 13.06 -10.21 21.86
N SER A 272 12.39 -9.54 22.80
CA SER A 272 12.08 -10.13 24.12
C SER A 272 11.02 -11.22 24.00
N ILE A 273 9.93 -10.98 23.26
CA ILE A 273 8.87 -11.97 23.02
C ILE A 273 9.46 -13.23 22.36
N GLN A 274 10.27 -13.05 21.30
CA GLN A 274 10.91 -14.16 20.61
C GLN A 274 11.86 -14.94 21.53
N GLY A 275 12.69 -14.21 22.30
CA GLY A 275 13.62 -14.81 23.26
C GLY A 275 12.90 -15.64 24.32
N THR A 276 11.83 -15.11 24.91
CA THR A 276 11.00 -15.82 25.89
C THR A 276 10.43 -17.11 25.32
N GLN A 277 9.86 -17.07 24.11
CA GLN A 277 9.28 -18.28 23.51
C GLN A 277 10.33 -19.37 23.23
N LEU A 278 11.51 -18.97 22.73
CA LEU A 278 12.62 -19.90 22.51
C LEU A 278 13.06 -20.51 23.84
N PHE A 279 13.17 -19.70 24.89
CA PHE A 279 13.53 -20.16 26.23
C PHE A 279 12.49 -21.14 26.81
N GLU A 280 11.19 -20.79 26.73
CA GLU A 280 10.08 -21.65 27.18
C GLU A 280 10.04 -22.98 26.41
N THR A 281 10.32 -22.95 25.10
CA THR A 281 10.44 -24.17 24.30
C THR A 281 11.62 -25.02 24.78
N GLY A 282 12.74 -24.40 25.13
CA GLY A 282 13.86 -25.09 25.78
C GLY A 282 13.46 -25.77 27.09
N LEU A 283 12.73 -25.06 27.96
CA LEU A 283 12.22 -25.61 29.22
C LEU A 283 11.28 -26.80 29.00
N PHE A 284 10.43 -26.73 27.97
CA PHE A 284 9.51 -27.81 27.61
C PHE A 284 10.25 -29.10 27.21
N TYR A 285 11.31 -28.99 26.39
CA TYR A 285 12.14 -30.14 26.02
C TYR A 285 13.01 -30.63 27.17
N GLU A 286 13.53 -29.74 28.02
CA GLU A 286 14.26 -30.10 29.24
C GLU A 286 13.39 -30.93 30.18
N LYS A 287 12.13 -30.52 30.41
CA LYS A 287 11.15 -31.27 31.23
C LYS A 287 10.89 -32.69 30.71
N GLN A 288 10.96 -32.88 29.40
CA GLN A 288 10.82 -34.19 28.75
C GLN A 288 12.12 -34.98 28.66
N LYS A 289 13.21 -34.49 29.27
CA LYS A 289 14.55 -35.09 29.19
C LYS A 289 15.11 -35.16 27.76
N GLN A 290 14.62 -34.33 26.86
CA GLN A 290 15.12 -34.19 25.48
C GLN A 290 16.19 -33.10 25.41
N TYR A 291 17.32 -33.35 26.06
CA TYR A 291 18.32 -32.32 26.36
C TYR A 291 19.02 -31.73 25.14
N ARG A 292 19.26 -32.52 24.08
CA ARG A 292 19.81 -32.00 22.82
C ARG A 292 18.91 -30.92 22.22
N SER A 293 17.61 -31.19 22.17
CA SER A 293 16.62 -30.23 21.70
C SER A 293 16.57 -28.99 22.60
N ALA A 294 16.55 -29.18 23.92
CA ALA A 294 16.56 -28.08 24.88
C ALA A 294 17.76 -27.14 24.69
N ILE A 295 18.97 -27.70 24.52
CA ILE A 295 20.21 -26.93 24.27
C ILE A 295 20.07 -26.08 23.00
N ILE A 296 19.57 -26.64 21.89
CA ILE A 296 19.38 -25.90 20.63
C ILE A 296 18.47 -24.68 20.85
N TYR A 297 17.38 -24.85 21.60
CA TYR A 297 16.46 -23.74 21.87
C TYR A 297 17.07 -22.69 22.83
N TYR A 298 17.85 -23.11 23.83
CA TYR A 298 18.59 -22.19 24.68
C TYR A 298 19.66 -21.42 23.92
N GLU A 299 20.43 -22.06 23.03
CA GLU A 299 21.39 -21.38 22.15
C GLU A 299 20.73 -20.30 21.30
N LYS A 300 19.53 -20.57 20.79
CA LYS A 300 18.73 -19.56 20.07
C LYS A 300 18.27 -18.43 20.99
N ALA A 301 17.80 -18.75 22.20
CA ALA A 301 17.36 -17.75 23.18
C ALA A 301 18.51 -16.84 23.66
N ILE A 302 19.73 -17.36 23.78
CA ILE A 302 20.95 -16.61 24.15
C ILE A 302 21.26 -15.48 23.15
N LYS A 303 20.84 -15.63 21.88
CA LYS A 303 20.99 -14.58 20.86
C LYS A 303 20.00 -13.42 21.03
N SER A 304 19.03 -13.51 21.95
CA SER A 304 18.11 -12.40 22.25
C SER A 304 18.86 -11.18 22.76
N LYS A 305 18.38 -9.98 22.39
CA LYS A 305 18.89 -8.70 22.93
C LYS A 305 18.41 -8.44 24.36
N ASN A 306 17.55 -9.29 24.92
CA ASN A 306 17.10 -9.18 26.30
C ASN A 306 18.11 -9.85 27.26
N PRO A 307 18.79 -9.11 28.15
CA PRO A 307 19.82 -9.67 29.04
C PRO A 307 19.28 -10.75 29.97
N SER A 308 18.07 -10.58 30.51
CA SER A 308 17.46 -11.53 31.43
C SER A 308 17.22 -12.89 30.78
N ILE A 309 16.69 -12.89 29.54
CA ILE A 309 16.50 -14.13 28.77
C ILE A 309 17.85 -14.80 28.48
N LYS A 310 18.84 -14.00 28.07
CA LYS A 310 20.19 -14.50 27.79
C LYS A 310 20.80 -15.18 29.01
N ASP A 311 20.71 -14.56 30.19
CA ASP A 311 21.27 -15.09 31.43
C ASP A 311 20.56 -16.37 31.87
N MET A 312 19.22 -16.39 31.84
CA MET A 312 18.43 -17.57 32.19
C MET A 312 18.71 -18.75 31.24
N ALA A 313 18.77 -18.51 29.93
CA ALA A 313 19.07 -19.53 28.95
C ALA A 313 20.51 -20.07 29.09
N THR A 314 21.48 -19.18 29.34
CA THR A 314 22.89 -19.56 29.58
C THR A 314 23.02 -20.44 30.82
N LEU A 315 22.35 -20.06 31.92
CA LEU A 315 22.35 -20.83 33.16
C LEU A 315 21.73 -22.21 32.98
N ARG A 316 20.56 -22.30 32.33
CA ARG A 316 19.90 -23.59 32.05
C ARG A 316 20.77 -24.49 31.18
N MET A 317 21.34 -23.97 30.10
CA MET A 317 22.25 -24.72 29.22
C MET A 317 23.48 -25.23 29.98
N LYS A 318 24.08 -24.40 30.85
CA LYS A 318 25.21 -24.81 31.70
C LYS A 318 24.83 -25.88 32.71
N ASN A 319 23.59 -25.93 33.20
CA ASN A 319 23.15 -26.96 34.16
C ASN A 319 22.84 -28.30 33.48
N ILE A 320 22.45 -28.29 32.20
CA ILE A 320 22.25 -29.49 31.39
C ILE A 320 23.59 -30.15 31.04
N ASN A 321 24.56 -29.38 30.54
CA ASN A 321 25.84 -29.90 30.04
C ASN A 321 26.60 -30.85 31.02
N PRO A 322 26.73 -30.59 32.34
CA PRO A 322 27.41 -31.48 33.28
C PRO A 322 26.64 -32.77 33.58
N GLN A 323 25.35 -32.86 33.26
CA GLN A 323 24.55 -34.09 33.44
C GLN A 323 24.62 -35.04 32.23
N PHE A 324 24.97 -34.53 31.04
CA PHE A 324 25.14 -35.34 29.80
C PHE A 324 26.60 -35.63 29.46
N ALA A 325 27.56 -34.93 30.08
CA ALA A 325 28.97 -35.29 30.02
C ALA A 325 29.26 -36.65 30.70
N SER A 326 28.37 -37.14 31.56
CA SER A 326 28.48 -38.45 32.24
C SER A 326 27.49 -39.51 31.74
N THR A 327 26.54 -39.17 30.88
CA THR A 327 25.52 -40.11 30.37
C THR A 327 25.39 -39.97 28.86
N ASN A 328 26.27 -40.65 28.11
CA ASN A 328 26.01 -41.25 26.79
C ASN A 328 27.31 -41.85 26.19
N SER A 329 27.85 -42.87 26.85
CA SER A 329 28.21 -44.09 26.11
C SER A 329 27.05 -45.06 26.32
N THR A 330 26.51 -45.61 25.22
CA THR A 330 25.45 -46.63 25.12
C THR A 330 24.03 -46.22 25.55
N ASP A 331 23.19 -45.85 24.57
CA ASP A 331 22.01 -46.68 24.23
C ASP A 331 21.49 -46.34 22.83
N HIS A 332 21.72 -47.24 21.88
CA HIS A 332 21.00 -47.28 20.62
C HIS A 332 19.84 -48.26 20.75
N SER A 333 18.70 -47.79 21.27
CA SER A 333 17.45 -48.52 21.08
C SER A 333 16.92 -48.25 19.66
N LYS A 334 17.20 -49.22 18.79
CA LYS A 334 16.64 -49.36 17.43
C LYS A 334 15.11 -49.27 17.46
N PRO A 335 14.46 -48.72 16.42
CA PRO A 335 13.03 -48.89 16.25
C PRO A 335 12.69 -50.37 15.99
N LYS A 336 11.70 -50.89 16.72
CA LYS A 336 11.10 -52.21 16.50
C LYS A 336 10.63 -52.34 15.05
N LYS A 337 11.24 -53.26 14.29
CA LYS A 337 10.67 -53.82 13.07
C LYS A 337 9.57 -54.81 13.46
N ASN A 338 8.31 -54.48 13.19
CA ASN A 338 7.27 -55.50 13.05
C ASN A 338 7.27 -55.98 11.60
N ASN A 339 7.72 -57.22 11.39
CA ASN A 339 7.49 -57.97 10.18
C ASN A 339 6.04 -58.48 10.19
N ILE A 340 5.25 -58.08 9.20
CA ILE A 340 4.13 -58.91 8.70
C ILE A 340 4.39 -59.11 7.21
N SER A 341 4.54 -60.37 6.83
CA SER A 341 4.86 -60.82 5.47
C SER A 341 3.64 -60.80 4.55
N LYS A 342 3.85 -60.24 3.35
CA LYS A 342 3.36 -60.61 2.00
C LYS A 342 2.00 -61.31 1.80
N THR A 343 1.21 -60.76 0.87
CA THR A 343 0.73 -61.41 -0.39
C THR A 343 0.34 -60.26 -1.38
N ILE A 344 1.13 -59.99 -2.44
CA ILE A 344 0.83 -60.15 -3.90
C ILE A 344 -0.45 -59.39 -4.32
N GLU A 345 -0.42 -58.37 -5.21
CA GLU A 345 -0.24 -58.46 -6.68
C GLU A 345 -0.08 -57.06 -7.34
N SER A 346 0.69 -57.02 -8.45
CA SER A 346 0.68 -56.15 -9.66
C SER A 346 -0.15 -54.84 -9.69
N ASP A 347 0.26 -53.70 -10.27
CA ASP A 347 0.92 -53.54 -11.57
C ASP A 347 1.30 -52.06 -11.87
N ASN A 348 2.15 -51.92 -12.89
CA ASN A 348 2.36 -50.77 -13.78
C ASN A 348 3.43 -49.70 -13.51
N ALA A 349 4.41 -49.77 -14.42
CA ALA A 349 5.53 -48.90 -14.69
C ALA A 349 5.18 -47.70 -15.60
N ILE A 350 6.06 -46.69 -15.65
CA ILE A 350 6.50 -45.85 -16.81
C ILE A 350 7.64 -44.93 -16.28
N LYS A 351 8.95 -45.17 -16.54
CA LYS A 351 9.83 -44.65 -17.66
C LYS A 351 9.66 -43.12 -17.91
N LYS A 352 10.65 -42.22 -17.76
CA LYS A 352 11.96 -42.04 -18.45
C LYS A 352 12.71 -40.83 -17.82
N LYS A 353 14.04 -40.89 -17.61
CA LYS A 353 15.14 -40.15 -18.33
C LYS A 353 14.79 -38.71 -18.74
N GLY A 354 15.57 -37.65 -18.50
CA GLY A 354 16.92 -37.41 -17.98
C GLY A 354 17.34 -35.96 -18.29
N GLY A 355 18.42 -35.44 -17.68
CA GLY A 355 19.06 -34.19 -18.12
C GLY A 355 19.52 -33.26 -16.97
N LYS A 356 20.80 -33.36 -16.59
CA LYS A 356 21.55 -32.40 -15.75
C LYS A 356 22.04 -31.23 -16.60
N VAL A 357 21.98 -29.99 -16.08
CA VAL A 357 23.03 -28.97 -16.25
C VAL A 357 23.10 -28.13 -14.96
N ASP A 358 24.34 -27.90 -14.54
CA ASP A 358 24.77 -27.42 -13.22
C ASP A 358 24.59 -25.90 -13.01
N THR A 359 24.16 -25.53 -11.80
CA THR A 359 24.40 -24.20 -11.23
C THR A 359 25.01 -24.38 -9.84
N MET A 360 26.26 -23.91 -9.67
CA MET A 360 26.90 -23.80 -8.37
C MET A 360 26.11 -22.84 -7.48
N SER A 361 25.52 -23.37 -6.41
CA SER A 361 24.99 -22.61 -5.29
C SER A 361 25.67 -23.11 -4.03
N THR A 362 26.30 -22.20 -3.29
CA THR A 362 26.88 -22.44 -1.96
C THR A 362 25.83 -23.04 -1.04
N GLU A 363 26.04 -24.30 -0.62
CA GLU A 363 25.21 -25.00 0.35
C GLU A 363 25.29 -24.31 1.72
N THR A 364 24.36 -23.40 2.00
CA THR A 364 23.91 -23.20 3.38
C THR A 364 23.11 -24.45 3.75
N LYS A 365 23.72 -25.36 4.51
CA LYS A 365 23.03 -26.51 5.11
C LYS A 365 21.91 -26.00 6.01
N GLU A 366 20.69 -25.90 5.47
CA GLU A 366 19.49 -25.80 6.30
C GLU A 366 19.34 -27.11 7.07
N GLY A 367 19.49 -27.02 8.39
CA GLY A 367 19.18 -28.12 9.31
C GLY A 367 17.70 -28.51 9.25
N PRO A 368 17.32 -29.68 9.79
CA PRO A 368 15.96 -30.20 9.67
C PRO A 368 14.91 -29.19 10.17
N LEU A 369 13.79 -29.11 9.44
CA LEU A 369 12.59 -28.38 9.89
C LEU A 369 12.08 -29.01 11.19
N ILE A 370 12.34 -28.34 12.32
CA ILE A 370 11.82 -28.71 13.62
C ILE A 370 10.53 -27.91 13.83
N LEU A 371 9.40 -28.60 13.79
CA LEU A 371 8.10 -28.01 14.06
C LEU A 371 7.99 -27.61 15.54
N PRO A 372 7.43 -26.44 15.86
CA PRO A 372 7.13 -26.08 17.25
C PRO A 372 6.13 -27.07 17.85
N PRO A 373 6.11 -27.25 19.18
CA PRO A 373 5.11 -28.10 19.82
C PRO A 373 3.69 -27.59 19.54
N PRO A 374 2.68 -28.49 19.47
CA PRO A 374 1.29 -28.10 19.29
C PRO A 374 0.83 -27.17 20.42
N PRO A 375 -0.10 -26.24 20.16
CA PRO A 375 -0.63 -25.35 21.19
C PRO A 375 -1.24 -26.16 22.34
N ILE A 376 -0.99 -25.70 23.57
CA ILE A 376 -1.57 -26.29 24.77
C ILE A 376 -3.07 -26.02 24.72
N GLU A 377 -3.89 -27.07 24.57
CA GLU A 377 -5.35 -26.97 24.72
C GLU A 377 -5.69 -26.58 26.17
N PRO A 378 -6.73 -25.74 26.37
CA PRO A 378 -7.07 -25.15 27.66
C PRO A 378 -7.44 -26.16 28.74
#